data_AF-A0AAF0MR36-F1
#
_entry.id   AF-A0AAF0MR36-F1
#
_cell.length_a   1.000
_cell.length_b   1.000
_cell.length_c   1.000
_cell.angle_alpha   90.00
_cell.angle_beta   90.00
_cell.angle_gamma   90.00
#
_symmetry.space_group_name_H-M   'P 1'
#
loop_
_entity.id
_entity.type
_entity.pdbx_description
1 polymer ?
#
loop_
_entity_poly.entity_id
_entity_poly.type
_entity_poly.pdbx_seq_one_letter_code
_entity_poly.pdbx_strand_id
1 'polypeptide(L)'
;MQNTQYAGLAVVVVILSMGVALMGYMMLSLTDDGDDPEYSLSDTAVFNGTETACSGTVEYKNYNESDWEDLIGFTLKASCGDDSVDDEYIIIINAESKVPESGYTQIGTDGDLGIWTVSDTSTSSEDGTATYWVDSDGTVAKMTVLHNGYTYTVSRV
;
A
#
# COMPACT_ATOMS: atom_id res chain seq x y z
N MET A 1 -4.45 -63.66 -24.67
CA MET A 1 -5.36 -62.85 -23.82
C MET A 1 -4.50 -61.85 -23.06
N GLN A 2 -4.34 -60.63 -23.57
CA GLN A 2 -3.62 -59.52 -22.92
C GLN A 2 -3.89 -58.30 -23.80
N ASN A 3 -4.86 -57.46 -23.44
CA ASN A 3 -4.96 -56.06 -23.93
C ASN A 3 -6.11 -55.25 -23.32
N THR A 4 -7.01 -55.83 -22.52
CA THR A 4 -8.11 -55.07 -21.88
C THR A 4 -7.75 -54.39 -20.57
N GLN A 5 -6.60 -54.70 -19.94
CA GLN A 5 -6.18 -54.07 -18.69
C GLN A 5 -5.49 -52.71 -18.86
N TYR A 6 -4.89 -52.43 -20.02
CA TYR A 6 -4.18 -51.16 -20.26
C TYR A 6 -5.11 -49.99 -20.63
N ALA A 7 -6.31 -50.28 -21.17
CA ALA A 7 -7.26 -49.23 -21.56
C ALA A 7 -7.91 -48.54 -20.35
N GLY A 8 -8.19 -49.27 -19.27
CA GLY A 8 -8.80 -48.69 -18.05
C GLY A 8 -7.86 -47.76 -17.29
N LEU A 9 -6.57 -48.09 -17.27
CA LEU A 9 -5.54 -47.28 -16.59
C LEU A 9 -5.30 -45.94 -17.30
N ALA A 10 -5.29 -45.93 -18.63
CA ALA A 10 -5.09 -44.71 -19.41
C ALA A 10 -6.21 -43.68 -19.19
N VAL A 11 -7.47 -44.14 -19.13
CA VAL A 11 -8.64 -43.25 -18.93
C VAL A 11 -8.63 -42.65 -17.51
N VAL A 12 -8.25 -43.42 -16.51
CA VAL A 12 -8.16 -42.94 -15.12
C VAL A 12 -7.06 -41.88 -14.96
N VAL A 13 -5.92 -42.05 -15.63
CA VAL A 13 -4.82 -41.06 -15.61
C VAL A 13 -5.22 -39.73 -16.28
N VAL A 14 -5.98 -39.79 -17.38
CA VAL A 14 -6.47 -38.57 -18.05
C VAL A 14 -7.49 -37.84 -17.18
N ILE A 15 -8.43 -38.55 -16.55
CA ILE A 15 -9.43 -37.92 -15.66
C ILE A 15 -8.77 -37.33 -14.40
N LEU A 16 -7.80 -38.04 -13.80
CA LEU A 16 -7.06 -37.54 -12.64
C LEU A 16 -6.22 -36.30 -12.99
N SER A 17 -5.53 -36.29 -14.13
CA SER A 17 -4.72 -35.13 -14.54
C SER A 17 -5.57 -33.91 -14.91
N MET A 18 -6.73 -34.11 -15.56
CA MET A 18 -7.69 -33.02 -15.81
C MET A 18 -8.31 -32.50 -14.50
N GLY A 19 -8.62 -33.38 -13.55
CA GLY A 19 -9.14 -32.99 -12.24
C GLY A 19 -8.13 -32.21 -11.39
N VAL A 20 -6.87 -32.63 -11.37
CA VAL A 20 -5.78 -31.92 -10.66
C VAL A 20 -5.46 -30.58 -11.34
N ALA A 21 -5.54 -30.49 -12.67
CA ALA A 21 -5.37 -29.22 -13.38
C ALA A 21 -6.51 -28.24 -13.06
N LEU A 22 -7.76 -28.69 -13.00
CA LEU A 22 -8.92 -27.86 -12.64
C LEU A 22 -8.90 -27.43 -11.17
N MET A 23 -8.54 -28.32 -10.24
CA MET A 23 -8.40 -27.98 -8.82
C MET A 23 -7.17 -27.09 -8.58
N GLY A 24 -6.07 -27.34 -9.30
CA GLY A 24 -4.86 -26.52 -9.27
C GLY A 24 -5.12 -25.11 -9.78
N TYR A 25 -5.93 -24.94 -10.83
CA TYR A 25 -6.28 -23.62 -11.37
C TYR A 25 -7.23 -22.84 -10.44
N MET A 26 -8.08 -23.51 -9.66
CA MET A 26 -8.93 -22.85 -8.65
C MET A 26 -8.16 -22.47 -7.37
N MET A 27 -7.08 -23.20 -7.03
CA MET A 27 -6.18 -22.81 -5.93
C MET A 27 -5.09 -21.82 -6.38
N LEU A 28 -4.72 -21.83 -7.66
CA LEU A 28 -3.95 -20.78 -8.32
C LEU A 28 -4.89 -19.70 -8.86
N SER A 29 -5.76 -19.19 -7.97
CA SER A 29 -5.94 -17.75 -7.95
C SER A 29 -4.55 -17.19 -7.71
N LEU A 30 -3.82 -16.98 -8.82
CA LEU A 30 -2.65 -16.14 -8.88
C LEU A 30 -3.06 -14.87 -8.14
N THR A 31 -2.62 -14.75 -6.89
CA THR A 31 -2.33 -13.45 -6.31
C THR A 31 -1.59 -12.75 -7.43
N ASP A 32 -2.24 -11.72 -7.95
CA ASP A 32 -1.65 -10.80 -8.88
C ASP A 32 -0.42 -10.26 -8.15
N ASP A 33 0.74 -10.89 -8.36
CA ASP A 33 2.04 -10.39 -7.95
C ASP A 33 2.38 -9.22 -8.88
N GLY A 34 1.43 -8.29 -9.06
CA GLY A 34 1.73 -6.96 -9.52
C GLY A 34 2.67 -6.39 -8.47
N ASP A 35 3.89 -6.06 -8.88
CA ASP A 35 4.90 -5.49 -8.00
C ASP A 35 4.25 -4.42 -7.13
N ASP A 36 4.18 -4.65 -5.81
CA ASP A 36 3.69 -3.67 -4.87
C ASP A 36 4.45 -2.36 -5.11
N PRO A 37 3.77 -1.20 -5.11
CA PRO A 37 4.43 0.07 -5.36
C PRO A 37 5.56 0.29 -4.35
N GLU A 38 6.76 0.54 -4.87
CA GLU A 38 7.90 0.91 -4.04
C GLU A 38 7.83 2.39 -3.66
N TYR A 39 8.17 2.68 -2.40
CA TYR A 39 8.25 4.04 -1.89
C TYR A 39 9.63 4.28 -1.29
N SER A 40 10.07 5.53 -1.37
CA SER A 40 11.32 5.98 -0.78
C SER A 40 11.08 7.17 0.14
N LEU A 41 11.84 7.20 1.23
CA LEU A 41 11.95 8.35 2.11
C LEU A 41 12.97 9.33 1.51
N SER A 42 12.64 10.62 1.50
CA SER A 42 13.58 11.69 1.19
C SER A 42 14.79 11.61 2.11
N ASP A 43 15.99 11.82 1.56
CA ASP A 43 17.24 11.87 2.33
C ASP A 43 17.30 13.08 3.26
N THR A 44 16.34 14.00 3.16
CA THR A 44 16.19 15.17 4.01
C THR A 44 14.75 15.37 4.49
N ALA A 45 14.62 15.89 5.72
CA ALA A 45 13.37 16.41 6.29
C ALA A 45 13.51 17.91 6.54
N VAL A 46 12.41 18.64 6.43
CA VAL A 46 12.42 20.10 6.62
C VAL A 46 12.02 20.44 8.06
N PHE A 47 12.93 21.06 8.81
CA PHE A 47 12.65 21.61 10.15
C PHE A 47 12.72 23.14 10.08
N ASN A 48 11.59 23.82 10.32
CA ASN A 48 11.50 25.29 10.25
C ASN A 48 12.11 25.90 8.96
N GLY A 49 11.98 25.20 7.83
CA GLY A 49 12.53 25.64 6.53
C GLY A 49 14.00 25.30 6.28
N THR A 50 14.66 24.57 7.19
CA THR A 50 16.02 24.04 7.00
C THR A 50 15.99 22.55 6.73
N GLU A 51 16.69 22.09 5.70
CA GLU A 51 16.86 20.67 5.40
C GLU A 51 17.80 20.01 6.40
N THR A 52 17.32 18.93 7.02
CA THR A 52 18.07 18.09 7.94
C THR A 52 18.24 16.72 7.29
N ALA A 53 19.48 16.22 7.25
CA ALA A 53 19.75 14.89 6.72
C ALA A 53 19.03 13.81 7.54
N CYS A 54 18.48 12.84 6.82
CA CYS A 54 17.65 11.78 7.34
C CYS A 54 18.19 10.43 6.90
N SER A 55 17.89 9.43 7.72
CA SER A 55 18.04 8.03 7.33
C SER A 55 16.83 7.26 7.80
N GLY A 56 16.44 6.24 7.04
CA GLY A 56 15.24 5.51 7.35
C GLY A 56 14.76 4.63 6.21
N THR A 57 13.63 4.01 6.45
CA THR A 57 12.91 3.16 5.50
C THR A 57 11.44 3.48 5.56
N VAL A 58 10.75 3.21 4.45
CA VAL A 58 9.30 3.17 4.39
C VAL A 58 8.88 1.79 3.90
N GLU A 59 7.91 1.20 4.58
CA GLU A 59 7.27 -0.03 4.14
C GLU A 59 5.85 0.31 3.68
N TYR A 60 5.46 -0.22 2.52
CA TYR A 60 4.10 -0.10 1.99
C TYR A 60 3.35 -1.40 2.23
N LYS A 61 2.07 -1.28 2.56
CA LYS A 61 1.17 -2.43 2.66
C LYS A 61 -0.24 -2.05 2.21
N ASN A 62 -0.78 -2.82 1.27
CA ASN A 62 -2.21 -2.78 0.96
C ASN A 62 -2.94 -3.80 1.83
N TYR A 63 -3.90 -3.33 2.62
CA TYR A 63 -4.68 -4.14 3.55
C TYR A 63 -5.97 -4.70 2.94
N ASN A 64 -6.32 -4.31 1.71
CA ASN A 64 -7.52 -4.69 0.94
C ASN A 64 -8.62 -5.33 1.80
N GLU A 65 -9.34 -4.49 2.53
CA GLU A 65 -10.20 -4.94 3.64
C GLU A 65 -11.62 -5.28 3.15
N SER A 66 -12.07 -4.69 2.03
CA SER A 66 -13.40 -4.90 1.46
C SER A 66 -13.53 -4.48 0.00
N ASP A 67 -14.58 -4.94 -0.69
CA ASP A 67 -14.95 -4.46 -2.03
C ASP A 67 -15.29 -2.95 -2.07
N TRP A 68 -15.47 -2.32 -0.90
CA TRP A 68 -15.89 -0.92 -0.75
C TRP A 68 -14.75 0.03 -0.39
N GLU A 69 -13.65 -0.46 0.17
CA GLU A 69 -12.58 0.36 0.74
C GLU A 69 -11.20 -0.27 0.50
N ASP A 70 -10.30 0.53 -0.07
CA ASP A 70 -8.89 0.24 -0.22
C ASP A 70 -8.14 0.88 0.96
N LEU A 71 -7.54 0.06 1.83
CA LEU A 71 -6.72 0.53 2.95
C LEU A 71 -5.25 0.45 2.57
N ILE A 72 -4.57 1.59 2.56
CA ILE A 72 -3.16 1.70 2.23
C ILE A 72 -2.39 2.16 3.46
N GLY A 73 -1.48 1.31 3.95
CA GLY A 73 -0.61 1.60 5.08
C GLY A 73 0.82 1.92 4.67
N PHE A 74 1.40 2.91 5.35
CA PHE A 74 2.81 3.30 5.28
C PHE A 74 3.43 3.19 6.66
N THR A 75 4.38 2.29 6.85
CA THR A 75 5.20 2.27 8.07
C THR A 75 6.45 3.10 7.83
N LEU A 76 6.56 4.24 8.51
CA LEU A 76 7.69 5.15 8.41
C LEU A 76 8.63 4.93 9.59
N LYS A 77 9.87 4.53 9.30
CA LYS A 77 10.95 4.43 10.30
C LYS A 77 12.07 5.35 9.89
N ALA A 78 12.18 6.51 10.54
CA ALA A 78 13.12 7.55 10.15
C ALA A 78 13.77 8.22 11.36
N SER A 79 14.99 8.71 11.16
CA SER A 79 15.67 9.58 12.13
C SER A 79 16.32 10.75 11.40
N CYS A 80 16.03 11.96 11.88
CA CYS A 80 16.47 13.22 11.32
C CYS A 80 16.87 14.17 12.45
N GLY A 81 18.15 14.53 12.54
CA GLY A 81 18.65 15.40 13.61
C GLY A 81 18.36 14.82 14.99
N ASP A 82 17.54 15.53 15.77
CA ASP A 82 17.13 15.13 17.13
C ASP A 82 15.77 14.41 17.18
N ASP A 83 15.13 14.17 16.04
CA ASP A 83 13.84 13.50 15.94
C ASP A 83 13.94 12.08 15.37
N SER A 84 12.97 11.24 15.75
CA SER A 84 12.80 9.90 15.22
C SER A 84 11.32 9.52 15.16
N VAL A 85 10.92 8.91 14.06
CA VAL A 85 9.57 8.38 13.82
C VAL A 85 9.66 6.86 13.63
N ASP A 86 8.76 6.12 14.25
CA ASP A 86 8.52 4.69 14.04
C ASP A 86 7.00 4.46 14.18
N ASP A 87 6.26 4.92 13.16
CA ASP A 87 4.81 4.98 13.17
C ASP A 87 4.21 4.40 11.87
N GLU A 88 2.96 3.96 11.96
CA GLU A 88 2.16 3.52 10.83
C GLU A 88 1.08 4.56 10.49
N TYR A 89 1.05 4.97 9.22
CA TYR A 89 0.07 5.90 8.67
C TYR A 89 -0.83 5.14 7.70
N ILE A 90 -2.14 5.15 7.95
CA ILE A 90 -3.11 4.43 7.12
C ILE A 90 -4.02 5.46 6.44
N ILE A 91 -4.12 5.38 5.11
CA ILE A 91 -5.14 6.09 4.33
C ILE A 91 -6.22 5.11 3.87
N ILE A 92 -7.48 5.53 4.02
CA ILE A 92 -8.66 4.77 3.59
C ILE A 92 -9.19 5.44 2.33
N ILE A 93 -9.26 4.71 1.23
CA ILE A 93 -9.70 5.21 -0.07
C ILE A 93 -10.94 4.44 -0.48
N ASN A 94 -11.98 5.17 -0.84
CA ASN A 94 -13.21 4.57 -1.33
C ASN A 94 -12.95 3.82 -2.65
N ALA A 95 -13.25 2.52 -2.70
CA ALA A 95 -12.86 1.66 -3.81
C ALA A 95 -13.55 2.03 -5.14
N GLU A 96 -14.75 2.62 -5.09
CA GLU A 96 -15.49 3.03 -6.29
C GLU A 96 -15.06 4.42 -6.78
N SER A 97 -15.05 5.40 -5.87
CA SER A 97 -14.78 6.80 -6.23
C SER A 97 -13.31 7.14 -6.33
N LYS A 98 -12.42 6.29 -5.78
CA LYS A 98 -10.96 6.49 -5.72
C LYS A 98 -10.54 7.75 -4.97
N VAL A 99 -11.37 8.16 -4.02
CA VAL A 99 -11.17 9.35 -3.19
C VAL A 99 -11.04 8.91 -1.72
N PRO A 100 -10.19 9.58 -0.92
CA PRO A 100 -10.10 9.31 0.51
C PRO A 100 -11.46 9.45 1.23
N GLU A 101 -11.72 8.50 2.13
CA GLU A 101 -12.98 8.32 2.88
C GLU A 101 -13.24 9.44 3.91
N SER A 102 -14.35 9.32 4.64
CA SER A 102 -14.70 10.29 5.70
C SER A 102 -13.60 10.40 6.76
N GLY A 103 -13.20 11.64 7.09
CA GLY A 103 -12.07 11.94 8.00
C GLY A 103 -10.92 12.66 7.32
N TYR A 104 -10.82 12.56 5.99
CA TYR A 104 -9.85 13.29 5.18
C TYR A 104 -10.45 14.61 4.67
N THR A 105 -9.63 15.67 4.65
CA THR A 105 -10.00 16.97 4.09
C THR A 105 -9.15 17.26 2.86
N GLN A 106 -9.79 17.50 1.72
CA GLN A 106 -9.07 17.98 0.54
C GLN A 106 -8.65 19.44 0.74
N ILE A 107 -7.36 19.71 0.59
CA ILE A 107 -6.79 21.06 0.77
C ILE A 107 -6.30 21.69 -0.53
N GLY A 108 -6.28 20.91 -1.62
CA GLY A 108 -5.91 21.43 -2.93
C GLY A 108 -5.70 20.34 -3.97
N THR A 109 -5.06 20.73 -5.07
CA THR A 109 -4.63 19.85 -6.14
C THR A 109 -3.22 20.21 -6.59
N ASP A 110 -2.46 19.21 -7.04
CA ASP A 110 -1.13 19.35 -7.63
C ASP A 110 -1.11 18.61 -8.98
N GLY A 111 -1.39 19.33 -10.06
CA GLY A 111 -1.70 18.71 -11.35
C GLY A 111 -2.96 17.86 -11.26
N ASP A 112 -2.84 16.57 -11.58
CA ASP A 112 -3.94 15.59 -11.52
C ASP A 112 -4.08 14.94 -10.12
N LEU A 113 -3.21 15.29 -9.17
CA LEU A 113 -3.23 14.74 -7.81
C LEU A 113 -4.13 15.56 -6.89
N GLY A 114 -5.06 14.90 -6.19
CA GLY A 114 -5.78 15.48 -5.07
C GLY A 114 -4.90 15.51 -3.83
N ILE A 115 -4.84 16.66 -3.14
CA ILE A 115 -4.07 16.82 -1.89
C ILE A 115 -5.03 16.70 -0.72
N TRP A 116 -4.84 15.66 0.10
CA TRP A 116 -5.71 15.30 1.21
C TRP A 116 -4.94 15.31 2.52
N THR A 117 -5.50 15.88 3.57
CA THR A 117 -4.88 15.88 4.89
C THR A 117 -5.79 15.22 5.91
N VAL A 118 -5.18 14.55 6.87
CA VAL A 118 -5.83 14.08 8.08
C VAL A 118 -5.06 14.64 9.27
N SER A 119 -5.78 15.31 10.16
CA SER A 119 -5.31 15.57 11.52
C SER A 119 -5.71 14.34 12.32
N ASP A 120 -4.84 13.34 12.38
CA ASP A 120 -5.13 12.12 13.12
C ASP A 120 -5.19 12.46 14.61
N THR A 121 -6.36 12.29 15.21
CA THR A 121 -6.54 12.39 16.67
C THR A 121 -6.61 11.01 17.32
N SER A 122 -6.47 9.92 16.55
CA SER A 122 -6.93 8.58 16.93
C SER A 122 -5.87 7.47 16.90
N THR A 123 -4.73 7.62 16.22
CA THR A 123 -3.60 6.69 16.37
C THR A 123 -2.51 7.32 17.24
N SER A 124 -2.14 6.59 18.28
CA SER A 124 -1.28 7.02 19.37
C SER A 124 0.16 7.32 18.95
N SER A 125 0.51 8.60 18.83
CA SER A 125 1.77 9.22 19.26
C SER A 125 1.67 10.70 18.90
N GLU A 126 2.40 11.53 19.62
CA GLU A 126 2.15 12.97 19.71
C GLU A 126 2.38 13.69 18.35
N ASP A 127 1.43 14.52 17.93
CA ASP A 127 1.57 15.61 16.94
C ASP A 127 2.00 15.27 15.49
N GLY A 128 1.39 14.24 14.88
CA GLY A 128 1.55 13.90 13.46
C GLY A 128 0.44 14.42 12.54
N THR A 129 0.65 15.44 11.69
CA THR A 129 -0.29 15.71 10.56
C THR A 129 0.22 15.04 9.29
N ALA A 130 -0.58 14.15 8.72
CA ALA A 130 -0.27 13.50 7.45
C ALA A 130 -1.02 14.17 6.28
N THR A 131 -0.31 14.38 5.19
CA THR A 131 -0.85 14.88 3.92
C THR A 131 -0.47 13.94 2.79
N TYR A 132 -1.43 13.61 1.94
CA TYR A 132 -1.32 12.63 0.87
C TYR A 132 -1.65 13.29 -0.47
N TRP A 133 -0.92 12.90 -1.49
CA TRP A 133 -1.19 13.23 -2.88
C TRP A 133 -1.72 11.98 -3.56
N VAL A 134 -3.02 11.98 -3.86
CA VAL A 134 -3.75 10.82 -4.36
C VAL A 134 -4.13 11.06 -5.82
N ASP A 135 -3.76 10.14 -6.70
CA ASP A 135 -4.14 10.18 -8.11
C ASP A 135 -5.61 9.75 -8.29
N SER A 136 -6.14 10.01 -9.47
CA SER A 136 -7.50 9.66 -9.91
C SER A 136 -7.84 8.18 -9.87
N ASP A 137 -6.83 7.29 -9.84
CA ASP A 137 -7.00 5.84 -9.69
C ASP A 137 -6.98 5.37 -8.22
N GLY A 138 -6.78 6.29 -7.27
CA GLY A 138 -6.69 6.02 -5.84
C GLY A 138 -5.29 5.65 -5.39
N THR A 139 -4.29 5.69 -6.25
CA THR A 139 -2.90 5.46 -5.84
C THR A 139 -2.33 6.68 -5.14
N VAL A 140 -1.46 6.46 -4.16
CA VAL A 140 -0.76 7.53 -3.45
C VAL A 140 0.57 7.80 -4.16
N ALA A 141 0.75 8.99 -4.70
CA ALA A 141 2.02 9.38 -5.34
C ALA A 141 3.05 9.84 -4.30
N LYS A 142 2.58 10.51 -3.24
CA LYS A 142 3.43 11.15 -2.23
C LYS A 142 2.69 11.26 -0.91
N MET A 143 3.41 11.16 0.19
CA MET A 143 2.96 11.44 1.54
C MET A 143 3.95 12.38 2.23
N THR A 144 3.44 13.33 3.00
CA THR A 144 4.25 14.09 3.95
C THR A 144 3.69 13.95 5.36
N VAL A 145 4.59 13.81 6.32
CA VAL A 145 4.25 13.70 7.74
C VAL A 145 4.96 14.83 8.49
N LEU A 146 4.20 15.66 9.19
CA LEU A 146 4.74 16.64 10.14
C LEU A 146 4.79 15.99 11.53
N HIS A 147 5.98 15.76 12.08
CA HIS A 147 6.19 15.22 13.42
C HIS A 147 7.27 16.05 14.14
N ASN A 148 7.00 16.53 15.35
CA ASN A 148 7.92 17.39 16.13
C ASN A 148 8.54 18.57 15.36
N GLY A 149 7.81 19.13 14.39
CA GLY A 149 8.27 20.23 13.54
C GLY A 149 9.15 19.80 12.34
N TYR A 150 9.46 18.51 12.20
CA TYR A 150 10.10 17.93 11.03
C TYR A 150 9.03 17.48 10.02
N THR A 151 9.19 17.87 8.75
CA THR A 151 8.37 17.37 7.65
C THR A 151 9.12 16.27 6.92
N TYR A 152 8.71 15.02 7.11
CA TYR A 152 9.19 13.85 6.40
C TYR A 152 8.44 13.73 5.06
N THR A 153 9.16 13.43 3.98
CA THR A 153 8.55 13.25 2.64
C THR A 153 8.81 11.83 2.14
N VAL A 154 7.74 11.13 1.81
CA VAL A 154 7.74 9.80 1.21
C VAL A 154 7.18 9.92 -0.20
N SER A 155 7.85 9.35 -1.20
CA SER A 155 7.41 9.38 -2.60
C SER A 155 7.50 8.01 -3.24
N ARG A 156 6.55 7.71 -4.12
CA ARG A 156 6.59 6.51 -4.96
C ARG A 156 7.80 6.57 -5.90
N VAL A 157 8.46 5.42 -6.12
CA VAL A 157 9.67 5.26 -6.95
C VAL A 157 9.32 4.86 -8.39
#